data_AF-A0A2V0NJJ8-F1
#
_entry.id   AF-A0A2V0NJJ8-F1
#
_cell.length_a   1.000
_cell.length_b   1.000
_cell.length_c   1.000
_cell.angle_alpha   90.00
_cell.angle_beta   90.00
_cell.angle_gamma   90.00
#
_symmetry.space_group_name_H-M   'P 1'
#
loop_
_entity.id
_entity.type
_entity.pdbx_description
1 polymer ?
#
loop_
_entity_poly.entity_id
_entity_poly.type
_entity_poly.pdbx_seq_one_letter_code
_entity_poly.pdbx_strand_id
1 'polypeptide(L)'
;MGLVWHYRDADPAFGNWQAKELTDHLEDVLSNLPVEVTVGSAIVEIKPQGVTKGCVVEAILERAAAEAEAAAAAEEGAEGEGEGEVAGREGQEAGAAGAAGREGAGGAAGASNGAAAAAAEAAAARAAERRRRVRFAEAPEFVLCVGDDRSDEDMFAALEQHGDARRDECKVFACVVGQKPSRAPLYLNDHYEVLALLAKFGDVQLPPRAESFTA
;
A
#
# COMPACT_ATOMS: atom_id res chain seq x y z
N MET A 1 -3.06 -9.17 -9.44
CA MET A 1 -2.87 -8.50 -10.74
C MET A 1 -4.15 -8.74 -11.53
N GLY A 2 -4.83 -7.70 -11.99
CA GLY A 2 -6.10 -7.80 -12.73
C GLY A 2 -5.93 -7.31 -14.18
N LEU A 3 -6.85 -7.72 -15.06
CA LEU A 3 -6.96 -7.24 -16.43
C LEU A 3 -8.18 -6.33 -16.54
N VAL A 4 -8.04 -5.17 -17.18
CA VAL A 4 -9.14 -4.21 -17.36
C VAL A 4 -9.30 -3.89 -18.84
N TRP A 5 -10.53 -3.97 -19.33
CA TRP A 5 -10.93 -3.47 -20.63
C TRP A 5 -11.73 -2.18 -20.46
N HIS A 6 -11.31 -1.12 -21.15
CA HIS A 6 -11.94 0.19 -21.10
C HIS A 6 -12.74 0.45 -22.37
N TYR A 7 -13.95 0.99 -22.23
CA TYR A 7 -14.80 1.39 -23.36
C TYR A 7 -15.32 2.83 -23.22
N ARG A 8 -14.65 3.66 -22.41
CA ARG A 8 -15.08 5.04 -22.13
C ARG A 8 -15.15 5.94 -23.37
N ASP A 9 -14.25 5.72 -24.33
CA ASP A 9 -14.18 6.52 -25.56
C ASP A 9 -14.95 5.87 -26.72
N ALA A 10 -15.65 4.76 -26.48
CA ALA A 10 -16.54 4.16 -27.46
C ALA A 10 -17.89 4.89 -27.49
N ASP A 11 -18.66 4.68 -28.57
CA ASP A 11 -20.07 5.09 -28.58
C ASP A 11 -20.79 4.53 -27.35
N PRO A 12 -21.54 5.33 -26.57
CA PRO A 12 -22.09 4.88 -25.29
C PRO A 12 -23.05 3.68 -25.42
N ALA A 13 -23.87 3.62 -26.47
CA ALA A 13 -24.82 2.54 -26.65
C ALA A 13 -24.10 1.26 -27.08
N PHE A 14 -23.22 1.37 -28.07
CA PHE A 14 -22.44 0.26 -28.60
C PHE A 14 -21.42 -0.26 -27.58
N GLY A 15 -20.74 0.62 -26.86
CA GLY A 15 -19.77 0.28 -25.81
C GLY A 15 -20.43 -0.51 -24.68
N ASN A 16 -21.59 -0.06 -24.19
CA ASN A 16 -22.36 -0.79 -23.19
C ASN A 16 -22.85 -2.15 -23.71
N TRP A 17 -23.30 -2.20 -24.97
CA TRP A 17 -23.73 -3.46 -25.59
C TRP A 17 -22.57 -4.46 -25.67
N GLN A 18 -21.41 -4.01 -26.15
CA GLN A 18 -20.20 -4.84 -26.23
C GLN A 18 -19.66 -5.24 -24.86
N ALA A 19 -19.74 -4.37 -23.86
CA ALA A 19 -19.35 -4.69 -22.50
C ALA A 19 -20.22 -5.82 -21.93
N LYS A 20 -21.53 -5.78 -22.18
CA LYS A 20 -22.44 -6.85 -21.78
C LYS A 20 -22.10 -8.18 -22.46
N GLU A 21 -21.95 -8.19 -23.78
CA GLU A 21 -21.60 -9.42 -24.52
C GLU A 21 -20.26 -9.99 -24.07
N LEU A 22 -19.27 -9.12 -23.82
CA LEU A 22 -17.97 -9.53 -23.31
C LEU A 22 -18.09 -10.13 -21.91
N THR A 23 -18.85 -9.50 -21.00
CA THR A 23 -19.07 -10.01 -19.65
C THR A 23 -19.77 -11.37 -19.68
N ASP A 24 -20.87 -11.51 -20.43
CA ASP A 24 -21.62 -12.77 -20.55
C ASP A 24 -20.71 -13.89 -21.09
N HIS A 25 -19.85 -13.60 -22.07
CA HIS A 25 -18.90 -14.57 -22.61
C HIS A 25 -17.79 -14.94 -21.63
N LEU A 26 -17.23 -13.96 -20.90
CA LEU A 26 -16.18 -14.19 -19.93
C LEU A 26 -16.68 -14.98 -18.71
N GLU A 27 -17.90 -14.71 -18.25
CA GLU A 27 -18.52 -15.46 -17.15
C GLU A 27 -18.69 -16.94 -17.50
N ASP A 28 -19.04 -17.25 -18.76
CA ASP A 28 -19.13 -18.64 -19.25
C ASP A 28 -17.75 -19.31 -19.35
N VAL A 29 -16.82 -18.68 -20.07
CA VAL A 29 -15.48 -19.24 -20.35
C VAL A 29 -14.63 -19.38 -19.08
N LEU A 30 -14.77 -18.44 -18.13
CA LEU A 30 -13.98 -18.39 -16.90
C LEU A 30 -14.69 -19.01 -15.69
N SER A 31 -15.89 -19.58 -15.87
CA SER A 31 -16.73 -20.15 -14.80
C SER A 31 -16.02 -21.15 -13.86
N ASN A 32 -14.98 -21.84 -14.35
CA ASN A 32 -14.24 -22.86 -13.59
C ASN A 32 -12.87 -22.38 -13.08
N LEU A 33 -12.56 -21.09 -13.23
CA LEU A 33 -11.31 -20.51 -12.79
C LEU A 33 -11.55 -19.63 -11.55
N PRO A 34 -10.55 -19.48 -10.65
CA PRO A 34 -10.67 -18.66 -9.45
C PRO A 34 -10.53 -17.16 -9.78
N VAL A 35 -11.37 -16.67 -10.69
CA VAL A 35 -11.41 -15.29 -11.16
C VAL A 35 -12.84 -14.74 -11.09
N GLU A 36 -12.94 -13.43 -10.91
CA GLU A 36 -14.18 -12.69 -10.86
C GLU A 36 -14.20 -11.68 -12.01
N VAL A 37 -15.33 -11.59 -12.71
CA VAL A 37 -15.57 -10.60 -13.76
C VAL A 37 -16.49 -9.52 -13.19
N THR A 38 -16.05 -8.27 -13.19
CA THR A 38 -16.79 -7.13 -12.64
C THR A 38 -16.93 -6.01 -13.65
N VAL A 39 -18.16 -5.54 -13.86
CA VAL A 39 -18.45 -4.35 -14.66
C VAL A 39 -18.41 -3.12 -13.76
N GLY A 40 -17.69 -2.09 -14.21
CA GLY A 40 -17.56 -0.79 -13.52
C GLY A 40 -17.93 0.39 -14.42
N SER A 41 -17.52 1.59 -14.02
CA SER A 41 -17.77 2.81 -14.80
C SER A 41 -16.97 2.80 -16.10
N ALA A 42 -17.64 2.43 -17.20
CA ALA A 42 -17.07 2.29 -18.53
C ALA A 42 -15.88 1.29 -18.62
N ILE A 43 -15.90 0.25 -17.78
CA ILE A 43 -14.88 -0.80 -17.74
C ILE A 43 -15.47 -2.20 -17.52
N VAL A 44 -14.75 -3.22 -17.98
CA VAL A 44 -14.90 -4.62 -17.56
C VAL A 44 -13.56 -5.06 -16.97
N GLU A 45 -13.56 -5.50 -15.71
CA GLU A 45 -12.37 -5.93 -14.97
C GLU A 45 -12.44 -7.42 -14.68
N ILE A 46 -11.30 -8.10 -14.79
CA ILE A 46 -11.10 -9.49 -14.39
C ILE A 46 -10.03 -9.51 -13.31
N LYS A 47 -10.37 -10.01 -12.13
CA LYS A 47 -9.47 -10.08 -10.98
C LYS A 47 -9.49 -11.48 -10.35
N PRO A 48 -8.42 -11.91 -9.65
CA PRO A 48 -8.48 -13.14 -8.86
C PRO A 48 -9.58 -13.05 -7.80
N GLN A 49 -10.28 -14.15 -7.57
CA GLN A 49 -11.28 -14.22 -6.51
C GLN A 49 -10.66 -13.97 -5.13
N GLY A 50 -11.40 -13.29 -4.27
CA GLY A 50 -10.97 -12.99 -2.91
C GLY A 50 -9.86 -11.94 -2.80
N VAL A 51 -9.47 -11.28 -3.89
CA VAL A 51 -8.53 -10.16 -3.85
C VAL A 51 -9.30 -8.86 -4.01
N THR A 52 -9.63 -8.22 -2.90
CA THR A 52 -10.39 -6.95 -2.86
C THR A 52 -9.63 -5.85 -2.13
N LYS A 53 -10.09 -4.60 -2.26
CA LYS A 53 -9.56 -3.48 -1.47
C LYS A 53 -9.79 -3.70 0.04
N GLY A 54 -10.87 -4.40 0.41
CA GLY A 54 -11.14 -4.81 1.80
C GLY A 54 -10.04 -5.68 2.40
N CYS A 55 -9.56 -6.69 1.65
CA CYS A 55 -8.46 -7.55 2.11
C CYS A 55 -7.16 -6.77 2.40
N VAL A 56 -6.92 -5.68 1.67
CA VAL A 56 -5.76 -4.81 1.92
C VAL A 56 -5.94 -4.04 3.22
N VAL A 57 -7.14 -3.53 3.50
CA VAL A 57 -7.45 -2.85 4.77
C VAL A 57 -7.27 -3.80 5.95
N GLU A 58 -7.87 -4.99 5.89
CA GLU A 58 -7.74 -6.01 6.93
C GLU A 58 -6.26 -6.31 7.20
N ALA A 59 -5.49 -6.59 6.14
CA ALA A 59 -4.07 -6.88 6.26
C ALA A 59 -3.25 -5.70 6.84
N ILE A 60 -3.62 -4.45 6.53
CA ILE A 60 -2.94 -3.28 7.11
C ILE A 60 -3.25 -3.15 8.59
N LEU A 61 -4.52 -3.30 9.00
CA LEU A 61 -4.96 -3.13 10.38
C LEU A 61 -4.44 -4.26 11.28
N GLU A 62 -4.54 -5.51 10.83
CA GLU A 62 -3.97 -6.66 11.53
C GLU A 62 -2.46 -6.52 11.70
N ARG A 63 -1.76 -6.08 10.64
CA ARG A 63 -0.32 -5.83 10.71
C ARG A 63 0.02 -4.69 11.67
N ALA A 64 -0.77 -3.62 11.69
CA ALA A 64 -0.53 -2.50 12.60
C ALA A 64 -0.74 -2.92 14.06
N ALA A 65 -1.76 -3.72 14.34
CA ALA A 65 -2.00 -4.28 15.66
C ALA A 65 -0.84 -5.20 16.10
N ALA A 66 -0.43 -6.13 15.24
CA ALA A 66 0.68 -7.04 15.54
C ALA A 66 2.02 -6.31 15.73
N GLU A 67 2.30 -5.26 14.95
CA GLU A 67 3.52 -4.45 15.12
C GLU A 67 3.49 -3.65 16.42
N ALA A 68 2.33 -3.13 16.84
CA ALA A 68 2.15 -2.43 18.11
C ALA A 68 2.32 -3.34 19.33
N GLU A 69 1.72 -4.54 19.29
CA GLU A 69 1.87 -5.55 20.35
C GLU A 69 3.33 -5.98 20.51
N ALA A 70 4.04 -6.20 19.39
CA ALA A 70 5.46 -6.55 19.40
C ALA A 70 6.35 -5.41 19.94
N ALA A 71 6.01 -4.15 19.67
CA ALA A 71 6.72 -2.99 20.20
C ALA A 71 6.53 -2.86 21.72
N ALA A 72 5.30 -3.04 22.22
CA ALA A 72 5.00 -3.00 23.65
C ALA A 72 5.76 -4.09 24.44
N ALA A 73 5.80 -5.32 23.91
CA ALA A 73 6.54 -6.42 24.52
C ALA A 73 8.06 -6.21 24.55
N ALA A 74 8.62 -5.43 23.62
CA ALA A 74 10.05 -5.10 23.59
C ALA A 74 10.41 -4.04 24.66
N GLU A 75 9.51 -3.12 24.99
CA GLU A 75 9.73 -2.12 26.04
C GLU A 75 9.63 -2.74 27.44
N GLU A 76 8.71 -3.68 27.68
CA GLU A 76 8.62 -4.42 28.95
C GLU A 76 9.87 -5.29 29.24
N GLY A 77 10.61 -5.69 28.20
CA GLY A 77 11.86 -6.46 28.33
C GLY A 77 13.08 -5.62 28.74
N ALA A 78 13.03 -4.29 28.60
CA ALA A 78 14.17 -3.40 28.86
C ALA A 78 14.29 -2.95 30.33
N GLU A 79 13.21 -3.04 31.12
CA GLU A 79 13.23 -2.67 32.55
C GLU A 79 13.64 -3.83 33.48
N GLY A 80 13.97 -5.00 32.92
CA GLY A 80 14.33 -6.22 33.66
C GLY A 80 15.83 -6.51 33.83
N GLU A 81 16.73 -5.63 33.39
CA GLU A 81 18.19 -5.80 33.52
C GLU A 81 18.82 -4.67 34.35
N GLY A 82 18.61 -4.72 35.67
CA GLY A 82 19.18 -3.75 36.59
C GLY A 82 19.23 -4.25 38.01
N GLU A 83 20.00 -5.31 38.28
CA GLU A 83 20.81 -5.48 39.52
C GLU A 83 21.51 -6.86 39.50
N GLY A 84 22.84 -6.82 39.38
CA GLY A 84 23.68 -8.02 39.28
C GLY A 84 25.15 -7.67 39.12
N GLU A 85 25.69 -6.94 40.08
CA GLU A 85 27.14 -6.80 40.34
C GLU A 85 27.77 -8.19 40.56
N VAL A 86 28.86 -8.55 39.86
CA VAL A 86 30.12 -9.10 40.44
C VAL A 86 31.27 -9.03 39.42
N ALA A 87 32.38 -8.51 39.95
CA ALA A 87 33.75 -8.38 39.45
C ALA A 87 34.39 -9.49 38.57
N GLY A 88 35.21 -9.03 37.62
CA GLY A 88 36.66 -9.30 37.63
C GLY A 88 37.22 -10.36 36.68
N ARG A 89 38.05 -9.94 35.71
CA ARG A 89 39.52 -10.18 35.69
C ARG A 89 40.16 -9.77 34.36
N GLU A 90 41.40 -9.32 34.51
CA GLU A 90 42.33 -8.78 33.52
C GLU A 90 42.91 -9.82 32.54
N GLY A 91 43.40 -9.31 31.40
CA GLY A 91 44.67 -9.73 30.79
C GLY A 91 44.58 -10.61 29.54
N GLN A 92 45.04 -10.10 28.38
CA GLN A 92 46.40 -10.36 27.86
C GLN A 92 46.54 -9.97 26.37
N GLU A 93 47.63 -9.25 26.07
CA GLU A 93 48.10 -8.79 24.75
C GLU A 93 48.70 -9.91 23.86
N ALA A 94 48.68 -9.69 22.54
CA ALA A 94 49.77 -9.88 21.55
C ALA A 94 49.22 -9.44 20.17
N GLY A 95 49.83 -8.52 19.38
CA GLY A 95 51.15 -8.60 18.72
C GLY A 95 51.06 -9.53 17.49
N ALA A 96 51.45 -9.24 16.25
CA ALA A 96 52.21 -8.17 15.60
C ALA A 96 52.10 -8.34 14.05
N ALA A 97 52.55 -7.33 13.28
CA ALA A 97 53.23 -7.33 11.96
C ALA A 97 52.83 -8.36 10.85
N GLY A 98 52.79 -8.07 9.55
CA GLY A 98 53.35 -7.03 8.70
C GLY A 98 53.66 -7.60 7.30
N ALA A 99 54.01 -6.71 6.37
CA ALA A 99 54.72 -6.92 5.09
C ALA A 99 53.97 -7.36 3.80
N ALA A 100 53.77 -6.34 2.95
CA ALA A 100 54.12 -6.18 1.54
C ALA A 100 54.50 -7.40 0.64
N GLY A 101 53.95 -7.40 -0.58
CA GLY A 101 54.47 -8.12 -1.76
C GLY A 101 53.85 -7.62 -3.08
N ARG A 102 54.63 -6.86 -3.85
CA ARG A 102 54.54 -6.59 -5.32
C ARG A 102 54.59 -7.92 -6.10
N GLU A 103 54.23 -8.10 -7.37
CA GLU A 103 54.07 -7.29 -8.60
C GLU A 103 53.43 -8.22 -9.68
N GLY A 104 52.85 -7.69 -10.77
CA GLY A 104 52.92 -8.38 -12.07
C GLY A 104 51.64 -8.56 -12.90
N ALA A 105 51.34 -7.53 -13.70
CA ALA A 105 50.83 -7.52 -15.09
C ALA A 105 50.09 -8.74 -15.72
N GLY A 106 48.94 -8.44 -16.34
CA GLY A 106 48.49 -9.14 -17.54
C GLY A 106 47.01 -8.97 -17.88
N GLY A 107 46.72 -8.41 -19.06
CA GLY A 107 45.53 -8.79 -19.82
C GLY A 107 44.37 -7.80 -19.85
N ALA A 108 44.30 -7.04 -20.95
CA ALA A 108 43.14 -6.27 -21.35
C ALA A 108 41.94 -7.18 -21.69
N ALA A 109 40.75 -6.84 -21.17
CA ALA A 109 39.43 -6.94 -21.82
C ALA A 109 38.35 -6.80 -20.74
N GLY A 110 37.48 -5.78 -20.82
CA GLY A 110 36.32 -5.72 -19.92
C GLY A 110 35.70 -4.35 -19.61
N ALA A 111 35.71 -3.38 -20.53
CA ALA A 111 34.58 -2.45 -20.56
C ALA A 111 33.37 -3.30 -21.01
N SER A 112 32.22 -3.41 -20.34
CA SER A 112 31.51 -2.43 -19.55
C SER A 112 30.40 -3.09 -18.68
N ASN A 113 30.69 -4.17 -17.95
CA ASN A 113 29.69 -4.79 -17.06
C ASN A 113 29.57 -4.11 -15.68
N GLY A 114 30.59 -3.37 -15.23
CA GLY A 114 30.59 -2.70 -13.92
C GLY A 114 29.62 -1.51 -13.83
N ALA A 115 29.45 -0.76 -14.93
CA ALA A 115 28.52 0.38 -14.96
C ALA A 115 27.05 -0.06 -14.98
N ALA A 116 26.75 -1.16 -15.68
CA ALA A 116 25.41 -1.75 -15.69
C ALA A 116 25.08 -2.43 -14.35
N ALA A 117 26.05 -3.11 -13.71
CA ALA A 117 25.89 -3.70 -12.39
C ALA A 117 25.72 -2.63 -11.29
N ALA A 118 26.53 -1.56 -11.31
CA ALA A 118 26.39 -0.45 -10.37
C ALA A 118 25.11 0.35 -10.59
N ALA A 119 24.64 0.50 -11.84
CA ALA A 119 23.35 1.12 -12.13
C ALA A 119 22.17 0.22 -11.71
N ALA A 120 22.30 -1.10 -11.84
CA ALA A 120 21.31 -2.07 -11.37
C ALA A 120 21.26 -2.14 -9.83
N GLU A 121 22.41 -2.07 -9.15
CA GLU A 121 22.52 -2.03 -7.70
C GLU A 121 22.01 -0.69 -7.14
N ALA A 122 22.31 0.43 -7.78
CA ALA A 122 21.75 1.73 -7.45
C ALA A 122 20.24 1.82 -7.75
N ALA A 123 19.76 1.14 -8.80
CA ALA A 123 18.32 1.04 -9.11
C ALA A 123 17.60 0.12 -8.12
N ALA A 124 18.23 -0.98 -7.69
CA ALA A 124 17.73 -1.88 -6.65
C ALA A 124 17.72 -1.21 -5.28
N ALA A 125 18.76 -0.42 -4.94
CA ALA A 125 18.82 0.39 -3.74
C ALA A 125 17.77 1.52 -3.77
N ARG A 126 17.57 2.21 -4.90
CA ARG A 126 16.49 3.20 -5.08
C ARG A 126 15.10 2.57 -5.12
N ALA A 127 14.96 1.34 -5.60
CA ALA A 127 13.71 0.57 -5.55
C ALA A 127 13.42 0.05 -4.14
N ALA A 128 14.46 -0.29 -3.36
CA ALA A 128 14.37 -0.65 -1.95
C ALA A 128 14.04 0.59 -1.08
N GLU A 129 14.61 1.75 -1.39
CA GLU A 129 14.34 3.03 -0.73
C GLU A 129 12.93 3.57 -1.09
N ARG A 130 12.46 3.32 -2.33
CA ARG A 130 11.05 3.52 -2.73
C ARG A 130 10.06 2.56 -2.07
N ARG A 131 10.54 1.46 -1.47
CA ARG A 131 9.75 0.55 -0.64
C ARG A 131 9.97 0.85 0.83
N ARG A 132 9.78 2.12 1.24
CA ARG A 132 9.62 2.45 2.67
C ARG A 132 8.35 1.77 3.16
N ARG A 133 8.48 0.54 3.63
CA ARG A 133 7.39 -0.23 4.23
C ARG A 133 6.95 0.57 5.45
N VAL A 134 5.72 1.06 5.44
CA VAL A 134 5.15 1.75 6.60
C VAL A 134 5.17 0.75 7.75
N ARG A 135 5.87 1.09 8.82
CA ARG A 135 5.93 0.37 10.09
C ARG A 135 5.09 1.14 11.08
N PHE A 136 4.31 0.42 11.86
CA PHE A 136 3.52 0.98 12.95
C PHE A 136 4.29 0.73 14.24
N ALA A 137 4.65 1.80 14.95
CA ALA A 137 5.21 1.67 16.29
C ALA A 137 4.08 1.38 17.31
N GLU A 138 2.91 1.94 17.05
CA GLU A 138 1.70 1.81 17.86
C GLU A 138 0.50 1.55 16.96
N ALA A 139 -0.60 1.08 17.56
CA ALA A 139 -1.83 0.86 16.83
C ALA A 139 -2.41 2.22 16.35
N PRO A 140 -3.03 2.27 15.15
CA PRO A 140 -3.54 3.54 14.63
C PRO A 140 -4.73 4.03 15.45
N GLU A 141 -4.63 5.24 15.99
CA GLU A 141 -5.73 5.93 16.69
C GLU A 141 -6.76 6.58 15.75
N PHE A 142 -6.39 6.77 14.47
CA PHE A 142 -7.18 7.44 13.45
C PHE A 142 -7.03 6.75 12.09
N VAL A 143 -8.15 6.50 11.43
CA VAL A 143 -8.20 5.97 10.06
C VAL A 143 -9.16 6.81 9.23
N LEU A 144 -8.65 7.43 8.17
CA LEU A 144 -9.46 8.05 7.12
C LEU A 144 -9.46 7.15 5.89
N CYS A 145 -10.65 6.81 5.42
CA CYS A 145 -10.87 5.99 4.24
C CYS A 145 -11.79 6.74 3.27
N VAL A 146 -11.39 6.83 2.00
CA VAL A 146 -12.12 7.57 0.96
C VAL A 146 -12.20 6.72 -0.29
N GLY A 147 -13.39 6.60 -0.90
CA GLY A 147 -13.60 5.81 -2.11
C GLY A 147 -14.80 6.29 -2.94
N ASP A 148 -14.73 6.14 -4.26
CA ASP A 148 -15.67 6.70 -5.24
C ASP A 148 -16.33 5.66 -6.14
N ASP A 149 -15.89 4.40 -6.12
CA ASP A 149 -16.38 3.35 -7.02
C ASP A 149 -17.08 2.20 -6.26
N ARG A 150 -17.44 1.12 -6.97
CA ARG A 150 -18.06 -0.07 -6.38
C ARG A 150 -17.06 -0.92 -5.60
N SER A 151 -15.80 -0.96 -6.02
CA SER A 151 -14.76 -1.75 -5.38
C SER A 151 -14.36 -1.20 -4.01
N ASP A 152 -14.62 0.08 -3.76
CA ASP A 152 -14.44 0.72 -2.46
C ASP A 152 -15.47 0.26 -1.42
N GLU A 153 -16.59 -0.35 -1.82
CA GLU A 153 -17.57 -0.90 -0.87
C GLU A 153 -16.98 -2.06 -0.05
N ASP A 154 -16.07 -2.86 -0.64
CA ASP A 154 -15.34 -3.90 0.08
C ASP A 154 -14.40 -3.29 1.14
N MET A 155 -13.83 -2.12 0.84
CA MET A 155 -12.98 -1.36 1.75
C MET A 155 -13.77 -0.82 2.95
N PHE A 156 -14.96 -0.28 2.69
CA PHE A 156 -15.86 0.22 3.75
C PHE A 156 -16.42 -0.92 4.60
N ALA A 157 -16.78 -2.05 3.98
CA ALA A 157 -17.23 -3.25 4.69
C ALA A 157 -16.18 -3.77 5.68
N ALA A 158 -14.92 -3.86 5.26
CA ALA A 158 -13.81 -4.28 6.12
C ALA A 158 -13.63 -3.32 7.32
N LEU A 159 -13.73 -2.01 7.08
CA LEU A 159 -13.61 -1.00 8.14
C LEU A 159 -14.78 -1.00 9.11
N GLU A 160 -15.99 -1.29 8.65
CA GLU A 160 -17.16 -1.40 9.52
C GLU A 160 -16.99 -2.57 10.49
N GLN A 161 -16.59 -3.74 9.97
CA GLN A 161 -16.33 -4.93 10.77
C GLN A 161 -15.18 -4.74 11.77
N HIS A 162 -14.09 -4.11 11.34
CA HIS A 162 -12.93 -3.88 12.20
C HIS A 162 -13.17 -2.73 13.20
N GLY A 163 -13.89 -1.69 12.77
CA GLY A 163 -14.26 -0.53 13.57
C GLY A 163 -15.12 -0.94 14.76
N ASP A 164 -16.09 -1.84 14.57
CA ASP A 164 -16.93 -2.36 15.66
C ASP A 164 -16.12 -3.09 16.75
N ALA A 165 -15.03 -3.77 16.38
CA ALA A 165 -14.19 -4.49 17.34
C ALA A 165 -13.28 -3.56 18.17
N ARG A 166 -12.99 -2.33 17.70
CA ARG A 166 -12.03 -1.40 18.32
C ARG A 166 -12.54 0.05 18.39
N ARG A 167 -13.87 0.26 18.47
CA ARG A 167 -14.49 1.60 18.41
C ARG A 167 -13.91 2.60 19.41
N ASP A 168 -13.50 2.13 20.59
CA ASP A 168 -12.98 2.97 21.66
C ASP A 168 -11.49 3.31 21.50
N GLU A 169 -10.76 2.57 20.65
CA GLU A 169 -9.32 2.68 20.44
C GLU A 169 -8.95 3.36 19.12
N CYS A 170 -9.80 3.26 18.09
CA CYS A 170 -9.52 3.77 16.74
C CYS A 170 -10.71 4.57 16.18
N LYS A 171 -10.48 5.85 15.87
CA LYS A 171 -11.48 6.69 15.20
C LYS A 171 -11.46 6.46 13.70
N VAL A 172 -12.49 5.78 13.20
CA VAL A 172 -12.63 5.45 11.78
C VAL A 172 -13.60 6.44 11.10
N PHE A 173 -13.12 7.09 10.04
CA PHE A 173 -13.89 7.95 9.16
C PHE A 173 -13.85 7.38 7.76
N ALA A 174 -14.97 6.79 7.32
CA ALA A 174 -15.13 6.31 5.95
C ALA A 174 -16.05 7.26 5.16
N CYS A 175 -15.58 7.71 4.00
CA CYS A 175 -16.24 8.69 3.15
C CYS A 175 -16.43 8.14 1.74
N VAL A 176 -17.67 8.11 1.26
CA VAL A 176 -17.95 7.89 -0.15
C VAL A 176 -17.84 9.19 -0.95
N VAL A 177 -17.22 9.17 -2.13
CA VAL A 177 -17.19 10.33 -3.04
C VAL A 177 -18.40 10.26 -3.97
N GLY A 178 -19.14 11.36 -4.03
CA GLY A 178 -20.44 11.47 -4.66
C GLY A 178 -21.59 11.04 -3.73
N GLN A 179 -22.76 11.65 -3.94
CA GLN A 179 -23.97 11.28 -3.21
C GLN A 179 -24.59 10.01 -3.81
N LYS A 180 -24.16 8.86 -3.32
CA LYS A 180 -24.61 7.54 -3.78
C LYS A 180 -24.82 6.60 -2.58
N PRO A 181 -25.69 5.57 -2.71
CA PRO A 181 -25.79 4.53 -1.70
C PRO A 181 -24.41 3.87 -1.46
N SER A 182 -23.99 3.80 -0.20
CA SER A 182 -22.71 3.24 0.20
C SER A 182 -22.75 2.74 1.65
N ARG A 183 -21.86 1.81 2.00
CA ARG A 183 -21.58 1.44 3.39
C ARG A 183 -20.84 2.52 4.17
N ALA A 184 -20.18 3.45 3.49
CA ALA A 184 -19.54 4.58 4.15
C ALA A 184 -20.59 5.49 4.82
N PRO A 185 -20.43 5.86 6.10
CA PRO A 185 -21.39 6.69 6.82
C PRO A 185 -21.36 8.17 6.42
N LEU A 186 -20.26 8.63 5.81
CA LEU A 186 -20.06 10.01 5.40
C LEU A 186 -19.90 10.07 3.88
N TYR A 187 -20.12 11.25 3.31
CA TYR A 187 -19.84 11.50 1.89
C TYR A 187 -19.09 12.81 1.67
N LEU A 188 -18.39 12.88 0.55
CA LEU A 188 -17.79 14.09 -0.03
C LEU A 188 -18.41 14.30 -1.41
N ASN A 189 -18.75 15.53 -1.77
CA ASN A 189 -19.52 15.80 -3.00
C ASN A 189 -18.72 15.48 -4.27
N ASP A 190 -17.42 15.80 -4.27
CA ASP A 190 -16.54 15.62 -5.41
C ASP A 190 -15.08 15.46 -4.97
N HIS A 191 -14.20 15.19 -5.94
CA HIS A 191 -12.77 15.05 -5.71
C HIS A 191 -12.09 16.33 -5.20
N TYR A 192 -12.66 17.52 -5.40
CA TYR A 192 -12.12 18.75 -4.84
C TYR A 192 -12.32 18.83 -3.33
N GLU A 193 -13.45 18.34 -2.83
CA GLU A 193 -13.66 18.24 -1.38
C GLU A 193 -12.70 17.24 -0.73
N VAL A 194 -12.38 16.13 -1.41
CA VAL A 194 -11.32 15.21 -0.97
C VAL A 194 -9.98 15.94 -0.85
N LEU A 195 -9.59 16.69 -1.87
CA LEU A 195 -8.37 17.48 -1.84
C LEU A 195 -8.39 18.51 -0.71
N ALA A 196 -9.49 19.26 -0.56
CA ALA A 196 -9.64 20.27 0.48
C ALA A 196 -9.57 19.68 1.89
N LEU A 197 -10.12 18.49 2.10
CA LEU A 197 -10.02 17.76 3.35
C LEU A 197 -8.56 17.38 3.64
N LEU A 198 -7.87 16.75 2.69
CA LEU A 198 -6.48 16.33 2.85
C LEU A 198 -5.54 17.52 3.03
N ALA A 199 -5.80 18.63 2.33
CA ALA A 199 -5.05 19.86 2.46
C ALA A 199 -5.13 20.47 3.86
N LYS A 200 -6.30 20.40 4.51
CA LYS A 200 -6.48 20.82 5.90
C LYS A 200 -5.71 19.93 6.87
N PHE A 201 -5.59 18.63 6.60
CA PHE A 201 -4.77 17.74 7.43
C PHE A 201 -3.27 18.00 7.28
N GLY A 202 -2.83 18.40 6.10
CA GLY A 202 -1.41 18.65 5.80
C GLY A 202 -0.96 20.10 5.95
N ASP A 203 -1.83 21.01 6.39
CA ASP A 203 -1.61 22.47 6.35
C ASP A 203 -1.10 22.97 4.99
N VAL A 204 -1.64 22.40 3.91
CA VAL A 204 -1.26 22.72 2.53
C VAL A 204 -2.27 23.70 1.91
N GLN A 205 -1.79 24.80 1.34
CA GLN A 205 -2.65 25.71 0.58
C GLN A 205 -2.91 25.14 -0.82
N LEU A 206 -4.19 24.87 -1.13
CA LEU A 206 -4.59 24.46 -2.48
C LEU A 206 -4.73 25.66 -3.42
N PRO A 207 -4.49 25.47 -4.73
CA PRO A 207 -4.84 26.47 -5.73
C PRO A 207 -6.35 26.70 -5.79
N PRO A 208 -6.81 27.88 -6.27
CA PRO A 208 -8.22 28.16 -6.47
C PRO A 208 -8.87 27.11 -7.38
N ARG A 209 -10.11 26.72 -7.05
CA ARG A 209 -10.90 25.81 -7.90
C ARG A 209 -11.05 26.46 -9.28
N ALA A 210 -10.57 25.79 -10.33
CA ALA A 210 -10.88 26.22 -11.68
C ALA A 210 -12.40 26.05 -11.88
N GLU A 211 -13.10 27.12 -12.25
CA GLU A 211 -14.50 27.01 -12.62
C GLU A 211 -14.61 26.06 -13.82
N SER A 212 -15.53 25.10 -13.71
CA SER A 212 -15.68 23.94 -14.58
C SER A 212 -15.59 24.26 -16.07
N PHE A 213 -14.82 23.46 -16.81
CA PHE A 213 -15.06 23.27 -18.23
C PHE A 213 -16.47 22.70 -18.39
N THR A 214 -17.39 23.55 -18.85
CA THR A 214 -18.64 23.11 -19.46
C THR A 214 -18.28 22.56 -20.84
N ALA A 215 -18.49 21.26 -21.02
CA ALA A 215 -18.49 20.60 -22.32
C ALA A 215 -19.72 19.70 -22.39
#